data_AF-A0A3R5WC05-F1
#
_entry.id   AF-A0A3R5WC05-F1
#
_cell.length_a   1.000
_cell.length_b   1.000
_cell.length_c   1.000
_cell.angle_alpha   90.00
_cell.angle_beta   90.00
_cell.angle_gamma   90.00
#
_symmetry.space_group_name_H-M   'P 1'
#
loop_
_entity.id
_entity.type
_entity.pdbx_description
1 polymer ?
#
loop_
_entity_poly.entity_id
_entity_poly.type
_entity_poly.pdbx_seq_one_letter_code
_entity_poly.pdbx_strand_id
1 'polypeptide(L)'
;MDDLRIEKETPGEIIYVSHFEGQPVHFMQDKRTGEITVNADDVVRAIGEADSFEAFLGSDKGLDFISDWKKEHPNEPFFGGAVKKRHQ
;
A
#
# COMPACT_ATOMS: atom_id res chain seq x y z
N MET A 1 13.91 0.43 -14.46
CA MET A 1 13.27 1.06 -13.27
C MET A 1 12.83 2.45 -13.71
N ASP A 2 12.05 2.51 -14.80
CA ASP A 2 12.01 3.70 -15.68
C ASP A 2 10.59 4.25 -15.93
N ASP A 3 9.59 3.79 -15.17
CA ASP A 3 8.19 4.21 -15.37
C ASP A 3 7.56 4.87 -14.13
N LEU A 4 8.39 5.36 -13.20
CA LEU A 4 7.89 6.16 -12.08
C LEU A 4 7.54 7.57 -12.58
N ARG A 5 6.27 7.96 -12.45
CA ARG A 5 5.74 9.24 -12.92
C ARG A 5 5.04 9.96 -11.79
N ILE A 6 5.16 11.29 -11.74
CA ILE A 6 4.34 12.11 -10.84
C ILE A 6 2.95 12.22 -11.47
N GLU A 7 1.95 11.66 -10.81
CA GLU A 7 0.55 11.77 -11.25
C GLU A 7 -0.11 13.02 -10.70
N LYS A 8 0.15 13.33 -9.43
CA LYS A 8 -0.41 14.49 -8.75
C LYS A 8 0.56 15.05 -7.72
N GLU A 9 0.61 16.36 -7.64
CA GLU A 9 1.38 17.06 -6.62
C GLU A 9 0.51 18.11 -5.94
N THR A 10 0.53 18.11 -4.60
CA THR A 10 -0.11 19.13 -3.76
C THR A 10 0.93 19.77 -2.85
N PRO A 11 0.58 20.83 -2.08
CA PRO A 11 1.50 21.37 -1.07
C PRO A 11 1.91 20.34 0.00
N GLY A 12 1.06 19.35 0.30
CA GLY A 12 1.29 18.38 1.37
C GLY A 12 1.84 17.02 0.93
N GLU A 13 1.56 16.61 -0.31
CA GLU A 13 1.89 15.25 -0.79
C GLU A 13 2.30 15.24 -2.28
N ILE A 14 3.07 14.22 -2.66
CA ILE A 14 3.32 13.83 -4.06
C ILE A 14 2.76 12.43 -4.25
N ILE A 15 1.93 12.25 -5.27
CA ILE A 15 1.44 10.94 -5.71
C ILE A 15 2.24 10.54 -6.95
N TYR A 16 2.93 9.43 -6.84
CA TYR A 16 3.62 8.78 -7.94
C TYR A 16 2.82 7.59 -8.42
N VAL A 17 2.92 7.27 -9.71
CA VAL A 17 2.42 6.03 -10.30
C VAL A 17 3.58 5.32 -10.98
N SER A 18 3.65 4.01 -10.83
CA SER A 18 4.50 3.11 -11.60
C SER A 18 3.66 1.92 -12.04
N HIS A 19 4.08 1.20 -13.08
CA HIS A 19 3.40 -0.02 -13.48
C HIS A 19 4.16 -1.26 -13.03
N PHE A 20 3.44 -2.25 -12.51
CA PHE A 20 3.93 -3.59 -12.24
C PHE A 20 3.05 -4.58 -13.02
N GLU A 21 3.67 -5.38 -13.90
CA GLU A 21 2.95 -6.29 -14.80
C GLU A 21 1.80 -5.61 -15.60
N GLY A 22 1.97 -4.33 -15.93
CA GLY A 22 0.96 -3.52 -16.63
C GLY A 22 -0.16 -2.95 -15.76
N GLN A 23 -0.19 -3.28 -14.46
CA GLN A 23 -1.14 -2.71 -13.49
C GLN A 23 -0.54 -1.46 -12.83
N PRO A 24 -1.31 -0.36 -12.69
CA PRO A 24 -0.83 0.85 -12.04
C PRO A 24 -0.72 0.63 -10.53
N VAL A 25 0.40 1.07 -9.95
CA VAL A 25 0.69 1.07 -8.52
C VAL A 25 1.00 2.48 -8.08
N HIS A 26 0.16 3.04 -7.22
CA HIS A 26 0.32 4.38 -6.71
C HIS A 26 1.11 4.38 -5.40
N PHE A 27 2.04 5.33 -5.32
CA PHE A 27 2.82 5.64 -4.13
C PHE A 27 2.51 7.06 -3.70
N MET A 28 2.49 7.30 -2.40
CA MET A 28 2.25 8.61 -1.82
C MET A 28 3.42 8.97 -0.94
N GLN A 29 4.01 10.14 -1.18
CA GLN A 29 5.03 10.74 -0.34
C GLN A 29 4.45 11.94 0.41
N ASP A 30 4.48 11.89 1.74
CA ASP A 30 4.23 13.07 2.58
C ASP A 30 5.44 14.01 2.49
N LYS A 31 5.22 15.25 2.05
CA LYS A 31 6.31 16.22 1.85
C LYS A 31 6.91 16.75 3.15
N ARG A 32 6.16 16.69 4.26
CA ARG A 32 6.59 17.19 5.57
C ARG A 32 7.46 16.15 6.29
N THR A 33 7.05 14.89 6.27
CA THR A 33 7.77 13.80 6.96
C THR A 33 8.74 13.06 6.06
N GLY A 34 8.56 13.14 4.74
CA GLY A 34 9.28 12.32 3.76
C GLY A 34 8.80 10.87 3.71
N GLU A 35 7.78 10.51 4.50
CA GLU A 35 7.23 9.15 4.54
C GLU A 35 6.64 8.76 3.19
N ILE A 36 6.98 7.56 2.71
CA ILE A 36 6.43 6.98 1.48
C ILE A 36 5.54 5.82 1.87
N THR A 37 4.31 5.82 1.36
CA THR A 37 3.36 4.72 1.48
C THR A 37 2.95 4.24 0.09
N VAL A 38 2.48 3.00 0.00
CA VAL A 38 1.95 2.42 -1.23
C VAL A 38 0.46 2.16 -1.06
N ASN A 39 -0.30 2.35 -2.14
CA ASN A 39 -1.71 2.00 -2.15
C ASN A 39 -1.87 0.48 -2.12
N ALA A 40 -2.42 -0.04 -1.01
CA ALA A 40 -2.58 -1.48 -0.81
C ALA A 40 -3.56 -2.13 -1.80
N ASP A 41 -4.59 -1.41 -2.27
CA ASP A 41 -5.53 -1.92 -3.27
C ASP A 41 -4.85 -2.11 -4.62
N ASP A 42 -3.91 -1.24 -4.97
CA ASP A 42 -3.13 -1.40 -6.20
C ASP A 42 -2.18 -2.59 -6.10
N VAL A 43 -1.56 -2.78 -4.94
CA VAL A 43 -0.63 -3.90 -4.72
C VAL A 43 -1.34 -5.22 -4.91
N VAL A 44 -2.47 -5.45 -4.25
CA VAL A 44 -3.17 -6.75 -4.34
C VAL A 44 -3.74 -7.02 -5.73
N ARG A 45 -4.13 -5.97 -6.46
CA ARG A 45 -4.54 -6.08 -7.86
C ARG A 45 -3.36 -6.40 -8.77
N ALA A 46 -2.22 -5.73 -8.57
CA ALA A 46 -1.02 -5.91 -9.37
C ALA A 46 -0.42 -7.31 -9.22
N ILE A 47 -0.55 -7.95 -8.06
CA ILE A 47 -0.13 -9.34 -7.83
C ILE A 47 -1.22 -10.38 -8.12
N GLY A 48 -2.41 -9.94 -8.55
CA GLY A 48 -3.52 -10.83 -8.92
C GLY A 48 -4.18 -11.59 -7.76
N GLU A 49 -4.08 -11.09 -6.53
CA GLU A 49 -4.62 -11.76 -5.34
C GLU A 49 -6.07 -11.32 -5.02
N ALA A 50 -6.43 -10.05 -5.26
CA ALA A 50 -7.79 -9.55 -5.04
C ALA A 50 -8.06 -8.21 -5.76
N ASP A 51 -9.34 -7.85 -5.89
CA ASP A 51 -9.79 -6.55 -6.43
C ASP A 51 -9.62 -5.38 -5.42
N SER A 52 -9.53 -5.68 -4.12
CA SER A 52 -9.26 -4.70 -3.07
C SER A 52 -8.49 -5.32 -1.91
N PHE A 53 -7.76 -4.50 -1.17
CA PHE A 53 -6.99 -4.95 -0.01
C PHE A 53 -7.92 -5.51 1.08
N GLU A 54 -9.10 -4.93 1.25
CA GLU A 54 -10.11 -5.45 2.19
C GLU A 54 -10.57 -6.86 1.79
N ALA A 55 -10.81 -7.11 0.50
CA ALA A 55 -11.14 -8.45 0.01
C ALA A 55 -9.99 -9.45 0.22
N PHE A 56 -8.74 -9.00 -0.03
CA PHE A 56 -7.55 -9.81 0.26
C PHE A 56 -7.46 -10.19 1.73
N LEU A 57 -7.64 -9.25 2.67
CA LEU A 57 -7.58 -9.52 4.11
C LEU A 57 -8.65 -10.51 4.60
N GLY A 58 -9.76 -10.64 3.86
CA GLY A 58 -10.81 -11.64 4.13
C GLY A 58 -10.50 -13.04 3.61
N SER A 59 -9.43 -13.22 2.82
CA SER A 59 -9.00 -14.53 2.29
C SER A 59 -8.09 -15.28 3.26
N ASP A 60 -7.96 -16.60 3.10
CA ASP A 60 -7.03 -17.42 3.90
C ASP A 60 -5.59 -16.87 3.82
N LYS A 61 -5.12 -16.51 2.62
CA LYS A 61 -3.80 -15.89 2.43
C LYS A 61 -3.66 -14.55 3.14
N GLY A 62 -4.71 -13.73 3.14
CA GLY A 62 -4.70 -12.45 3.86
C GLY A 62 -4.64 -12.62 5.37
N LEU A 63 -5.33 -13.64 5.90
CA LEU A 63 -5.27 -14.01 7.31
C LEU A 63 -3.88 -14.54 7.70
N ASP A 64 -3.27 -15.36 6.85
CA ASP A 64 -1.89 -15.83 7.02
C ASP A 64 -0.91 -14.66 7.02
N PHE A 65 -1.06 -13.72 6.07
CA PHE A 65 -0.26 -12.49 6.01
C PHE A 65 -0.34 -11.66 7.30
N ILE A 66 -1.55 -11.45 7.84
CA ILE A 66 -1.73 -10.75 9.13
C ILE A 66 -1.04 -11.52 10.26
N SER A 67 -1.18 -12.85 10.27
CA SER A 67 -0.62 -13.73 11.30
C SER A 67 0.90 -13.67 11.32
N ASP A 68 1.53 -13.76 10.14
CA ASP A 68 2.98 -13.72 9.99
C ASP A 68 3.54 -12.35 10.36
N TRP A 69 2.89 -11.26 9.92
CA TRP A 69 3.28 -9.92 10.32
C TRP A 69 3.25 -9.73 11.85
N LYS A 70 2.22 -10.24 12.54
CA LYS A 70 2.12 -10.17 14.01
C LYS A 70 3.21 -10.96 14.72
N LYS A 71 3.70 -12.06 14.14
CA LYS A 71 4.81 -12.83 14.71
C LYS A 71 6.12 -12.07 14.59
N GLU A 72 6.33 -11.39 13.47
CA GLU A 72 7.53 -10.58 13.20
C GLU A 72 7.52 -9.26 14.00
N HIS A 73 6.34 -8.68 14.21
CA HIS A 73 6.14 -7.39 14.87
C HIS A 73 5.19 -7.50 16.08
N PRO A 74 5.55 -8.24 17.16
CA PRO A 74 4.64 -8.53 18.27
C PRO A 74 4.19 -7.30 19.07
N ASN A 75 4.93 -6.19 18.98
CA ASN A 75 4.65 -4.97 19.72
C ASN A 75 4.06 -3.84 18.85
N GLU A 76 3.80 -4.10 17.57
CA GLU A 76 3.24 -3.12 16.66
C GLU A 76 1.83 -3.56 16.24
N PRO A 77 0.86 -2.64 16.12
CA PRO A 77 -0.46 -2.98 15.61
C PRO A 77 -0.45 -3.08 14.08
N PHE A 78 -1.13 -4.08 13.53
CA PHE A 78 -1.22 -4.25 12.07
C PHE A 78 -1.96 -3.05 11.42
N PHE A 79 -3.16 -2.72 11.92
CA PHE A 79 -3.86 -1.50 11.53
C PHE A 79 -3.36 -0.31 12.35
N GLY A 80 -2.99 0.77 11.67
CA GLY A 80 -2.38 1.97 12.25
C GLY A 80 -0.85 1.90 12.35
N GLY A 81 -0.27 0.70 12.32
CA GLY A 81 1.17 0.48 12.12
C GLY A 81 1.46 0.17 10.66
N ALA A 82 1.41 -1.12 10.28
CA ALA A 82 1.69 -1.57 8.91
C ALA A 82 0.73 -1.02 7.86
N VAL A 83 -0.57 -0.93 8.18
CA VAL A 83 -1.60 -0.44 7.27
C VAL A 83 -2.20 0.83 7.85
N LYS A 84 -2.09 1.94 7.12
CA LYS A 84 -2.62 3.23 7.53
C LYS A 84 -3.87 3.56 6.72
N LYS A 85 -4.99 3.82 7.42
CA LYS A 85 -6.20 4.33 6.78
C LYS A 85 -5.97 5.79 6.39
N ARG A 86 -6.08 6.10 5.10
CA ARG A 86 -6.09 7.49 4.63
C ARG A 86 -7.40 8.14 5.10
N HIS A 87 -7.28 9.25 5.80
CA HIS A 87 -8.41 10.16 6.01
C HIS A 87 -8.47 11.03 4.75
N GLN A 88 -9.54 10.88 3.97
CA GLN A 88 -9.83 11.73 2.82
C GLN A 88 -10.34 13.09 3.29
#